data_AF-A0A1A8PBF6-F1
#
_entry.id   AF-A0A1A8PBF6-F1
#
_cell.length_a   1.000
_cell.length_b   1.000
_cell.length_c   1.000
_cell.angle_alpha   90.00
_cell.angle_beta   90.00
_cell.angle_gamma   90.00
#
_symmetry.space_group_name_H-M   'P 1'
#
loop_
_entity.id
_entity.type
_entity.pdbx_description
1 polymer ?
#
loop_
_entity_poly.entity_id
_entity_poly.type
_entity_poly.pdbx_seq_one_letter_code
_entity_poly.pdbx_strand_id
1 'polypeptide(L)'
;TIFLGFGPQFKFKTKVPAFENIELYNVMCDLLGLKPAPNNGTHGSLNHLLRSPSFRPTMPEEVSRPTASNLVPMVTDDLGCSCDEKNKVEELNQRLRQAIDDNRNLPFGRPAVLFHTKYTILHHTDYISGYSETLFMPLWSSYTVSRQVEVSPVPDVLSNCVRPDTRVAPAFSQSCNNYRAERHITHGFLYPPQLSSNLDKKYDAVLITNTVPMYPAFRRVWGHLQRTLVKKYATERNGVNVLVGPIFDYNYDGARDSAEKIKEFVSGALPIPTHYFVVLTSCLDFTQAADSCSGPLSSAAFILPHRPNNDETCNSSEDESHWVEDLMKMHTARVRDVELLTGLDLYRRTSRSHTEILSLKTFMHTYESEI
;
A
#
# COMPACT_ATOMS: atom_id res chain seq x y z
N THR A 1 -25.22 -13.00 11.76
CA THR A 1 -25.85 -12.28 12.90
C THR A 1 -26.74 -11.16 12.38
N ILE A 2 -27.55 -10.50 13.22
CA ILE A 2 -28.52 -9.47 12.81
C ILE A 2 -28.31 -8.21 13.67
N PHE A 3 -28.38 -7.02 13.04
CA PHE A 3 -28.48 -5.72 13.72
C PHE A 3 -29.77 -5.00 13.29
N LEU A 4 -30.53 -4.51 14.27
CA LEU A 4 -31.70 -3.66 14.05
C LEU A 4 -31.70 -2.51 15.06
N GLY A 5 -31.52 -1.28 14.57
CA GLY A 5 -31.64 -0.06 15.38
C GLY A 5 -33.04 0.55 15.25
N PHE A 6 -33.75 0.71 16.37
CA PHE A 6 -35.05 1.39 16.40
C PHE A 6 -35.09 2.40 17.54
N GLY A 7 -35.53 3.62 17.24
CA GLY A 7 -35.65 4.69 18.22
C GLY A 7 -35.57 6.07 17.58
N PRO A 8 -35.77 7.14 18.37
CA PRO A 8 -35.79 8.52 17.87
C PRO A 8 -34.45 8.93 17.25
N GLN A 9 -33.33 8.37 17.71
CA GLN A 9 -31.99 8.73 17.24
C GLN A 9 -31.56 7.99 15.96
N PHE A 10 -32.16 6.84 15.64
CA PHE A 10 -31.86 6.10 14.42
C PHE A 10 -32.66 6.63 13.23
N LYS A 11 -32.05 6.63 12.04
CA LYS A 11 -32.73 7.01 10.80
C LYS A 11 -33.92 6.08 10.51
N PHE A 12 -34.98 6.63 9.93
CA PHE A 12 -36.19 5.86 9.59
C PHE A 12 -36.00 5.07 8.30
N LYS A 13 -36.53 3.84 8.23
CA LYS A 13 -36.60 3.00 7.01
C LYS A 13 -35.28 2.99 6.21
N THR A 14 -34.15 2.95 6.91
CA THR A 14 -32.83 3.04 6.30
C THR A 14 -32.14 1.69 6.38
N LYS A 15 -31.69 1.17 5.23
CA LYS A 15 -30.78 0.03 5.15
C LYS A 15 -29.35 0.56 5.05
N VAL A 16 -28.44 -0.04 5.80
CA VAL A 16 -27.01 0.31 5.77
C VAL A 16 -26.17 -0.88 5.32
N PRO A 17 -24.92 -0.65 4.87
CA PRO A 17 -23.97 -1.72 4.60
C PRO A 17 -23.68 -2.56 5.86
N ALA A 18 -23.12 -3.75 5.66
CA ALA A 18 -22.60 -4.55 6.75
C ALA A 18 -21.45 -3.81 7.46
N PHE A 19 -21.35 -4.01 8.77
CA PHE A 19 -20.31 -3.43 9.61
C PHE A 19 -20.02 -4.39 10.77
N GLU A 20 -18.90 -4.20 11.45
CA GLU A 20 -18.47 -5.06 12.55
C GLU A 20 -19.08 -4.65 13.89
N ASN A 21 -19.39 -5.64 14.73
CA ASN A 21 -20.00 -5.39 16.04
C ASN A 21 -19.12 -4.55 16.99
N ILE A 22 -17.80 -4.51 16.77
CA ILE A 22 -16.86 -3.69 17.54
C ILE A 22 -17.19 -2.18 17.46
N GLU A 23 -17.86 -1.74 16.38
CA GLU A 23 -18.25 -0.35 16.18
C GLU A 23 -19.45 0.07 17.07
N LEU A 24 -20.21 -0.89 17.60
CA LEU A 24 -21.45 -0.62 18.35
C LEU A 24 -21.19 0.04 19.71
N TYR A 25 -20.04 -0.20 20.34
CA TYR A 25 -19.73 0.42 21.63
C TYR A 25 -19.71 1.94 21.54
N ASN A 26 -19.09 2.49 20.48
CA ASN A 26 -19.06 3.93 20.23
C ASN A 26 -20.48 4.49 19.98
N VAL A 27 -21.29 3.78 19.18
CA VAL A 27 -22.68 4.19 18.92
C VAL A 27 -23.52 4.20 20.19
N MET A 28 -23.38 3.19 21.06
CA MET A 28 -24.09 3.15 22.34
C MET A 28 -23.67 4.30 23.26
N CYS A 29 -22.37 4.63 23.29
CA CYS A 29 -21.89 5.80 24.03
C CYS A 29 -22.49 7.11 23.47
N ASP A 30 -22.53 7.28 22.16
CA ASP A 30 -23.10 8.46 21.50
C ASP A 30 -24.60 8.63 21.83
N LEU A 31 -25.36 7.53 21.83
CA LEU A 31 -26.79 7.52 22.17
C LEU A 31 -27.06 7.90 23.64
N LEU A 32 -26.13 7.60 24.53
CA LEU A 32 -26.22 7.89 25.96
C LEU A 32 -25.53 9.22 26.36
N GLY A 33 -24.89 9.92 25.42
CA GLY A 33 -24.11 11.12 25.70
C GLY A 33 -22.84 10.84 26.53
N LEU A 34 -22.28 9.64 26.40
CA LEU A 34 -21.07 9.21 27.11
C LEU A 34 -19.84 9.39 26.23
N LYS A 35 -18.70 9.65 26.88
CA LYS A 35 -17.39 9.55 26.24
C LYS A 35 -16.94 8.08 26.27
N PRO A 36 -16.71 7.41 25.12
CA PRO A 36 -16.27 6.03 25.11
C PRO A 36 -14.86 5.88 25.71
N ALA A 37 -14.61 4.76 26.39
CA ALA A 37 -13.26 4.33 26.74
C ALA A 37 -12.48 3.88 25.48
N PRO A 38 -11.13 3.83 25.51
CA PRO A 38 -10.34 3.30 24.40
C PRO A 38 -10.82 1.91 23.97
N ASN A 39 -11.08 1.75 22.66
CA ASN A 39 -11.61 0.53 22.07
C ASN A 39 -11.18 0.42 20.59
N ASN A 40 -11.45 -0.71 19.94
CA ASN A 40 -11.04 -0.97 18.56
C ASN A 40 -11.99 -0.40 17.50
N GLY A 41 -13.18 0.09 17.88
CA GLY A 41 -14.13 0.70 16.97
C GLY A 41 -13.63 2.06 16.47
N THR A 42 -13.89 2.35 15.20
CA THR A 42 -13.56 3.64 14.58
C THR A 42 -14.68 4.65 14.81
N HIS A 43 -14.58 5.43 15.89
CA HIS A 43 -15.63 6.38 16.28
C HIS A 43 -16.00 7.33 15.13
N GLY A 44 -17.27 7.35 14.75
CA GLY A 44 -17.79 8.13 13.62
C GLY A 44 -18.05 7.33 12.33
N SER A 45 -17.50 6.12 12.20
CA SER A 45 -17.73 5.22 11.05
C SER A 45 -19.22 4.91 10.82
N LEU A 46 -19.98 4.81 11.92
CA LEU A 46 -21.40 4.50 11.94
C LEU A 46 -22.32 5.73 12.09
N ASN A 47 -21.78 6.96 11.94
CA ASN A 47 -22.59 8.18 12.02
C ASN A 47 -23.77 8.18 11.02
N HIS A 48 -23.62 7.48 9.91
CA HIS A 48 -24.68 7.34 8.91
C HIS A 48 -25.92 6.56 9.39
N LEU A 49 -25.86 5.84 10.52
CA LEU A 49 -27.02 5.21 11.20
C LEU A 49 -27.91 6.23 11.92
N LEU A 50 -27.33 7.33 12.38
CA LEU A 50 -27.96 8.27 13.31
C LEU A 50 -28.56 9.47 12.58
N ARG A 51 -29.69 10.00 13.07
CA ARG A 51 -30.30 11.22 12.53
C ARG A 51 -29.49 12.47 12.85
N SER A 52 -28.95 12.52 14.07
CA SER A 52 -28.17 13.64 14.58
C SER A 52 -26.97 13.10 15.36
N PRO A 53 -25.88 12.76 14.66
CA PRO A 53 -24.66 12.26 15.31
C PRO A 53 -24.07 13.32 16.25
N SER A 54 -23.82 12.94 17.51
CA SER A 54 -23.20 13.80 18.51
C SER A 54 -21.68 13.91 18.30
N PHE A 55 -21.04 12.81 17.89
CA PHE A 55 -19.61 12.78 17.62
C PHE A 55 -19.26 13.32 16.23
N ARG A 56 -18.27 14.23 16.20
CA ARG A 56 -17.69 14.79 14.98
C ARG A 56 -16.23 14.36 14.91
N PRO A 57 -15.88 13.36 14.09
CA PRO A 57 -14.50 12.91 13.97
C PRO A 57 -13.62 14.03 13.40
N THR A 58 -12.37 14.06 13.86
CA THR A 58 -11.34 14.96 13.33
C THR A 58 -10.24 14.13 12.69
N MET A 59 -9.68 14.65 11.61
CA MET A 59 -8.60 13.98 10.90
C MET A 59 -7.34 13.98 11.78
N PRO A 60 -6.64 12.84 11.94
CA PRO A 60 -5.42 12.78 12.74
C PRO A 60 -4.37 13.77 12.23
N GLU A 61 -3.63 14.41 13.13
CA GLU A 61 -2.52 15.28 12.74
C GLU A 61 -1.35 14.44 12.22
N GLU A 62 -0.74 14.90 11.13
CA GLU A 62 0.46 14.29 10.61
C GLU A 62 1.65 14.59 11.53
N VAL A 63 2.35 13.54 11.96
CA VAL A 63 3.49 13.65 12.89
C VAL A 63 4.79 13.92 12.13
N SER A 64 5.03 13.17 11.05
CA SER A 64 6.22 13.34 10.22
C SER A 64 5.83 13.89 8.86
N ARG A 65 6.37 15.06 8.52
CA ARG A 65 6.28 15.62 7.16
C ARG A 65 7.44 15.10 6.29
N PRO A 66 7.25 14.98 4.97
CA PRO A 66 8.32 14.52 4.10
C PRO A 66 9.46 15.55 4.05
N THR A 67 10.69 15.07 4.03
CA THR A 67 11.89 15.88 3.83
C THR A 67 12.00 16.26 2.35
N ALA A 68 12.59 17.43 2.07
CA ALA A 68 12.88 17.82 0.70
C ALA A 68 13.93 16.89 0.09
N SER A 69 13.62 16.31 -1.07
CA SER A 69 14.57 15.52 -1.85
C SER A 69 15.61 16.45 -2.48
N ASN A 70 16.81 16.53 -1.89
CA ASN A 70 17.93 17.24 -2.48
C ASN A 70 18.87 16.25 -3.19
N LEU A 71 19.49 16.69 -4.29
CA LEU A 71 20.53 15.91 -4.94
C LEU A 71 21.72 15.77 -3.99
N VAL A 72 22.10 14.52 -3.69
CA VAL A 72 23.33 14.22 -2.97
C VAL A 72 24.44 14.04 -4.01
N PRO A 73 25.64 14.65 -3.83
CA PRO A 73 26.77 14.37 -4.69
C PRO A 73 27.01 12.86 -4.78
N MET A 74 27.30 12.34 -5.97
CA MET A 74 27.59 10.93 -6.19
C MET A 74 28.84 10.56 -5.38
N VAL A 75 28.65 10.08 -4.15
CA VAL A 75 29.72 9.43 -3.39
C VAL A 75 29.79 7.99 -3.88
N THR A 76 30.99 7.56 -4.24
CA THR A 76 31.32 6.26 -4.82
C THR A 76 31.29 5.14 -3.78
N ASP A 77 30.19 4.99 -3.03
CA ASP A 77 29.96 3.74 -2.32
C ASP A 77 29.35 2.74 -3.32
N ASP A 78 30.12 1.70 -3.63
CA ASP A 78 29.69 0.64 -4.54
C ASP A 78 28.62 -0.22 -3.85
N LEU A 79 27.35 0.06 -4.16
CA LEU A 79 26.21 -0.73 -3.68
C LEU A 79 26.15 -2.13 -4.33
N GLY A 80 27.06 -2.47 -5.25
CA GLY A 80 27.13 -3.76 -5.95
C GLY A 80 26.01 -3.98 -6.97
N CYS A 81 25.25 -2.92 -7.27
CA CYS A 81 24.11 -2.94 -8.18
C CYS A 81 24.59 -2.80 -9.63
N SER A 82 24.01 -3.58 -10.53
CA SER A 82 24.43 -3.63 -11.94
C SER A 82 23.25 -3.55 -12.89
N CYS A 83 23.38 -2.71 -13.92
CA CYS A 83 22.54 -2.69 -15.12
C CYS A 83 23.42 -2.41 -16.34
N ASP A 84 23.21 -3.16 -17.43
CA ASP A 84 24.17 -3.23 -18.53
C ASP A 84 24.23 -1.99 -19.43
N GLU A 85 23.34 -1.00 -19.28
CA GLU A 85 23.36 0.25 -20.08
C GLU A 85 23.91 1.45 -19.30
N LYS A 86 25.25 1.59 -19.24
CA LYS A 86 25.93 2.74 -18.61
C LYS A 86 25.74 4.07 -19.38
N ASN A 87 25.50 4.03 -20.69
CA ASN A 87 25.55 5.21 -21.56
C ASN A 87 24.33 6.16 -21.46
N LYS A 88 23.26 5.78 -20.76
CA LYS A 88 22.04 6.61 -20.57
C LYS A 88 21.76 6.98 -19.10
N VAL A 89 22.60 6.54 -18.17
CA VAL A 89 22.34 6.66 -16.73
C VAL A 89 22.22 8.11 -16.28
N GLU A 90 23.10 8.99 -16.76
CA GLU A 90 23.06 10.41 -16.39
C GLU A 90 21.79 11.10 -16.91
N GLU A 91 21.41 10.86 -18.16
CA GLU A 91 20.18 11.42 -18.75
C GLU A 91 18.92 10.94 -18.02
N LEU A 92 18.84 9.64 -17.73
CA LEU A 92 17.73 9.06 -16.96
C LEU A 92 17.64 9.68 -15.55
N ASN A 93 18.78 9.87 -14.88
CA ASN A 93 18.82 10.51 -13.56
C ASN A 93 18.44 12.00 -13.62
N GLN A 94 18.64 12.68 -14.75
CA GLN A 94 18.14 14.04 -14.93
C GLN A 94 16.60 14.11 -15.07
N ARG A 95 15.93 13.04 -15.53
CA ARG A 95 14.47 13.03 -15.70
C ARG A 95 13.71 12.93 -14.38
N LEU A 96 14.31 12.33 -13.36
CA LEU A 96 13.79 12.28 -11.98
C LEU A 96 13.64 13.68 -11.33
N ARG A 97 14.00 14.76 -12.04
CA ARG A 97 13.99 16.17 -11.60
C ARG A 97 12.72 16.94 -11.94
N GLN A 98 11.85 16.42 -12.81
CA GLN A 98 10.68 17.17 -13.27
C GLN A 98 9.53 17.07 -12.27
N ALA A 99 8.84 18.19 -12.03
CA ALA A 99 7.60 18.20 -11.27
C ALA A 99 6.55 17.40 -12.05
N ILE A 100 6.08 16.30 -11.46
CA ILE A 100 5.06 15.43 -12.05
C ILE A 100 3.73 15.78 -11.39
N ASP A 101 2.65 15.75 -12.17
CA ASP A 101 1.30 15.89 -11.64
C ASP A 101 1.00 14.73 -10.68
N ASP A 102 1.03 15.03 -9.38
CA ASP A 102 0.75 14.08 -8.31
C ASP A 102 -0.65 13.48 -8.42
N ASN A 103 -1.60 14.16 -9.07
CA ASN A 103 -3.01 13.78 -9.04
C ASN A 103 -3.27 12.41 -9.68
N ARG A 104 -2.48 12.01 -10.68
CA ARG A 104 -2.67 10.71 -11.33
C ARG A 104 -2.40 9.54 -10.37
N ASN A 105 -1.26 9.58 -9.67
CA ASN A 105 -0.79 8.46 -8.84
C ASN A 105 -1.12 8.63 -7.35
N LEU A 106 -1.58 9.81 -6.94
CA LEU A 106 -2.10 10.11 -5.59
C LEU A 106 -3.46 10.82 -5.67
N PRO A 107 -4.48 10.23 -6.33
CA PRO A 107 -5.78 10.88 -6.51
C PRO A 107 -6.47 11.20 -5.17
N PHE A 108 -6.18 10.41 -4.13
CA PHE A 108 -6.77 10.57 -2.79
C PHE A 108 -5.85 11.26 -1.77
N GLY A 109 -4.78 11.88 -2.27
CA GLY A 109 -3.72 12.49 -1.47
C GLY A 109 -2.70 11.47 -0.96
N ARG A 110 -1.51 11.96 -0.59
CA ARG A 110 -0.48 11.12 0.02
C ARG A 110 -0.91 10.61 1.40
N PRO A 111 -0.54 9.38 1.77
CA PRO A 111 -0.66 8.92 3.15
C PRO A 111 0.08 9.87 4.12
N ALA A 112 -0.55 10.22 5.23
CA ALA A 112 0.13 10.92 6.32
C ALA A 112 0.82 9.92 7.24
N VAL A 113 1.98 10.30 7.77
CA VAL A 113 2.76 9.45 8.67
C VAL A 113 2.49 9.86 10.13
N LEU A 114 1.88 8.96 10.91
CA LEU A 114 1.41 9.22 12.28
C LEU A 114 2.43 8.85 13.37
N PHE A 115 3.69 8.66 12.99
CA PHE A 115 4.79 8.36 13.91
C PHE A 115 6.04 9.15 13.53
N HIS A 116 6.99 9.29 14.46
CA HIS A 116 8.23 10.01 14.23
C HIS A 116 9.17 9.17 13.34
N THR A 117 9.49 9.68 12.16
CA THR A 117 10.44 9.06 11.23
C THR A 117 10.95 10.09 10.22
N LYS A 118 12.00 9.73 9.48
CA LYS A 118 12.48 10.49 8.33
C LYS A 118 12.15 9.74 7.05
N TYR A 119 11.46 10.43 6.16
CA TYR A 119 11.13 9.93 4.85
C TYR A 119 11.05 11.06 3.83
N THR A 120 11.17 10.71 2.55
CA THR A 120 11.20 11.64 1.42
C THR A 120 10.24 11.15 0.34
N ILE A 121 9.54 12.06 -0.34
CA ILE A 121 8.70 11.69 -1.49
C ILE A 121 9.58 11.58 -2.74
N LEU A 122 9.55 10.41 -3.37
CA LEU A 122 10.22 10.16 -4.64
C LEU A 122 9.17 10.06 -5.75
N HIS A 123 9.17 11.06 -6.64
CA HIS A 123 8.26 11.14 -7.78
C HIS A 123 8.86 10.42 -9.01
N HIS A 124 8.02 9.68 -9.72
CA HIS A 124 8.30 9.08 -11.02
C HIS A 124 7.06 9.23 -11.89
N THR A 125 7.19 9.03 -13.20
CA THR A 125 6.05 9.24 -14.12
C THR A 125 4.93 8.25 -13.85
N ASP A 126 5.27 7.00 -13.56
CA ASP A 126 4.27 5.94 -13.44
C ASP A 126 3.94 5.58 -11.97
N TYR A 127 4.70 6.09 -10.99
CA TYR A 127 4.43 5.86 -9.56
C TYR A 127 5.06 6.93 -8.65
N ILE A 128 4.57 7.03 -7.42
CA ILE A 128 5.11 7.91 -6.37
C ILE A 128 5.32 7.08 -5.11
N SER A 129 6.41 7.32 -4.37
CA SER A 129 6.71 6.57 -3.14
C SER A 129 7.14 7.47 -1.99
N GLY A 130 6.85 7.05 -0.76
CA GLY A 130 7.38 7.66 0.46
C GLY A 130 8.56 6.84 0.99
N TYR A 131 9.78 7.19 0.59
CA TYR A 131 11.00 6.44 0.92
C TYR A 131 11.49 6.75 2.33
N SER A 132 11.65 5.72 3.18
CA SER A 132 12.15 5.87 4.54
C SER A 132 13.67 5.71 4.60
N GLU A 133 14.36 6.71 5.13
CA GLU A 133 15.80 6.67 5.37
C GLU A 133 16.17 5.72 6.53
N THR A 134 15.21 5.43 7.42
CA THR A 134 15.42 4.58 8.60
C THR A 134 15.20 3.11 8.31
N LEU A 135 14.28 2.78 7.39
CA LEU A 135 14.00 1.40 6.97
C LEU A 135 14.72 1.02 5.67
N PHE A 136 15.38 1.97 5.01
CA PHE A 136 16.05 1.81 3.71
C PHE A 136 15.11 1.33 2.59
N MET A 137 13.80 1.57 2.72
CA MET A 137 12.78 1.17 1.74
C MET A 137 11.55 2.08 1.81
N PRO A 138 10.65 2.04 0.81
CA PRO A 138 9.40 2.79 0.88
C PRO A 138 8.49 2.34 2.02
N LEU A 139 7.91 3.30 2.74
CA LEU A 139 6.75 3.07 3.60
C LEU A 139 5.52 2.70 2.76
N TRP A 140 5.43 3.29 1.58
CA TRP A 140 4.37 3.06 0.61
C TRP A 140 4.83 3.46 -0.80
N SER A 141 4.27 2.80 -1.80
CA SER A 141 4.32 3.18 -3.22
C SER A 141 2.91 3.21 -3.77
N SER A 142 2.57 4.27 -4.50
CA SER A 142 1.25 4.50 -5.08
C SER A 142 1.35 4.69 -6.60
N TYR A 143 0.48 4.02 -7.33
CA TYR A 143 0.39 4.12 -8.78
C TYR A 143 -1.03 3.84 -9.27
N THR A 144 -1.39 4.40 -10.43
CA THR A 144 -2.73 4.21 -11.00
C THR A 144 -2.66 3.50 -12.34
N VAL A 145 -3.40 2.39 -12.41
CA VAL A 145 -3.48 1.51 -13.57
C VAL A 145 -4.80 1.76 -14.29
N SER A 146 -4.73 2.13 -15.57
CA SER A 146 -5.92 2.37 -16.39
C SER A 146 -6.56 1.06 -16.85
N ARG A 147 -7.82 1.14 -17.30
CA ARG A 147 -8.56 -0.02 -17.81
C ARG A 147 -7.87 -0.72 -18.99
N GLN A 148 -7.22 0.03 -19.87
CA GLN A 148 -6.55 -0.48 -21.07
C GLN A 148 -5.05 -0.70 -20.89
N VAL A 149 -4.57 -0.90 -19.66
CA VAL A 149 -3.13 -1.09 -19.42
C VAL A 149 -2.58 -2.29 -20.20
N GLU A 150 -1.44 -2.09 -20.84
CA GLU A 150 -0.64 -3.17 -21.42
C GLU A 150 0.42 -3.63 -20.42
N VAL A 151 0.45 -4.94 -20.17
CA VAL A 151 1.50 -5.58 -19.36
C VAL A 151 2.57 -6.02 -20.33
N SER A 152 3.70 -5.32 -20.34
CA SER A 152 4.83 -5.63 -21.22
C SER A 152 5.88 -6.43 -20.45
N PRO A 153 6.46 -7.50 -21.05
CA PRO A 153 7.51 -8.26 -20.40
C PRO A 153 8.70 -7.35 -20.06
N VAL A 154 9.44 -7.72 -19.02
CA VAL A 154 10.70 -7.05 -18.70
C VAL A 154 11.76 -7.61 -19.66
N PRO A 155 12.44 -6.77 -20.47
CA PRO A 155 13.52 -7.23 -21.34
C PRO A 155 14.61 -7.95 -20.55
N ASP A 156 15.31 -8.89 -21.18
CA ASP A 156 16.37 -9.66 -20.52
C ASP A 156 17.46 -8.76 -19.90
N VAL A 157 17.78 -7.65 -20.57
CA VAL A 157 18.72 -6.61 -20.09
C VAL A 157 18.31 -6.01 -18.73
N LEU A 158 17.02 -6.05 -18.40
CA LEU A 158 16.48 -5.52 -17.15
C LEU A 158 16.09 -6.60 -16.13
N SER A 159 16.23 -7.89 -16.47
CA SER A 159 15.74 -9.01 -15.65
C SER A 159 16.39 -9.09 -14.26
N ASN A 160 17.68 -8.74 -14.17
CA ASN A 160 18.46 -8.68 -12.92
C ASN A 160 19.02 -7.27 -12.65
N CYS A 161 18.43 -6.26 -13.31
CA CYS A 161 18.89 -4.89 -13.23
C CYS A 161 18.35 -4.24 -11.96
N VAL A 162 19.26 -3.66 -11.18
CA VAL A 162 18.93 -2.74 -10.09
C VAL A 162 19.84 -1.52 -10.21
N ARG A 163 19.25 -0.33 -10.15
CA ARG A 163 19.95 0.95 -10.33
C ARG A 163 20.01 1.74 -9.01
N PRO A 164 21.17 2.30 -8.63
CA PRO A 164 21.22 3.30 -7.58
C PRO A 164 20.34 4.51 -7.90
N ASP A 165 19.74 5.11 -6.87
CA ASP A 165 18.94 6.33 -7.00
C ASP A 165 19.74 7.53 -6.50
N THR A 166 20.05 8.49 -7.37
CA THR A 166 20.90 9.64 -7.03
C THR A 166 20.22 10.66 -6.11
N ARG A 167 18.94 10.50 -5.81
CA ARG A 167 18.20 11.34 -4.86
C ARG A 167 18.37 10.89 -3.41
N VAL A 168 18.85 9.66 -3.19
CA VAL A 168 19.06 9.08 -1.87
C VAL A 168 20.54 8.79 -1.68
N ALA A 169 21.11 9.20 -0.55
CA ALA A 169 22.52 8.95 -0.27
C ALA A 169 22.78 7.43 -0.14
N PRO A 170 23.97 6.92 -0.51
CA PRO A 170 24.32 5.51 -0.32
C PRO A 170 24.15 5.02 1.12
N ALA A 171 24.45 5.87 2.11
CA ALA A 171 24.26 5.56 3.54
C ALA A 171 22.80 5.31 3.95
N PHE A 172 21.84 5.79 3.15
CA PHE A 172 20.40 5.58 3.34
C PHE A 172 19.81 4.67 2.25
N SER A 173 20.66 3.96 1.50
CA SER A 173 20.25 3.04 0.44
C SER A 173 20.55 1.59 0.80
N GLN A 174 19.80 0.66 0.21
CA GLN A 174 20.13 -0.77 0.29
C GLN A 174 21.35 -1.10 -0.58
N SER A 175 22.01 -2.21 -0.26
CA SER A 175 23.08 -2.78 -1.10
C SER A 175 22.60 -4.04 -1.82
N CYS A 176 22.83 -4.11 -3.12
CA CYS A 176 22.59 -5.32 -3.93
C CYS A 176 23.49 -6.49 -3.50
N ASN A 177 24.64 -6.21 -2.87
CA ASN A 177 25.52 -7.26 -2.34
C ASN A 177 24.88 -8.01 -1.16
N ASN A 178 24.04 -7.35 -0.37
CA ASN A 178 23.35 -7.99 0.76
C ASN A 178 22.46 -9.15 0.28
N TYR A 179 21.74 -8.93 -0.82
CA TYR A 179 20.90 -9.96 -1.44
C TYR A 179 21.69 -11.09 -2.13
N ARG A 180 22.93 -10.84 -2.55
CA ARG A 180 23.79 -11.89 -3.13
C ARG A 180 24.41 -12.78 -2.07
N ALA A 181 24.65 -12.23 -0.88
CA ALA A 181 25.23 -12.97 0.24
C ALA A 181 24.23 -13.96 0.87
N GLU A 182 22.94 -13.63 0.87
CA GLU A 182 21.89 -14.44 1.48
C GLU A 182 21.08 -15.24 0.45
N ARG A 183 21.10 -16.57 0.58
CA ARG A 183 20.41 -17.46 -0.39
C ARG A 183 18.89 -17.58 -0.17
N HIS A 184 18.39 -17.19 1.00
CA HIS A 184 17.03 -17.45 1.42
C HIS A 184 16.08 -16.27 1.18
N ILE A 185 16.62 -15.09 0.89
CA ILE A 185 15.85 -13.87 0.61
C ILE A 185 16.35 -13.21 -0.68
N THR A 186 15.44 -12.57 -1.39
CA THR A 186 15.74 -11.80 -2.60
C THR A 186 15.08 -10.44 -2.51
N HIS A 187 15.12 -9.64 -3.57
CA HIS A 187 14.36 -8.39 -3.65
C HIS A 187 13.14 -8.55 -4.54
N GLY A 188 12.10 -7.79 -4.23
CA GLY A 188 10.97 -7.49 -5.11
C GLY A 188 10.83 -6.00 -5.33
N PHE A 189 9.99 -5.61 -6.29
CA PHE A 189 9.68 -4.20 -6.58
C PHE A 189 8.27 -3.89 -6.10
N LEU A 190 8.06 -2.74 -5.45
CA LEU A 190 6.72 -2.31 -5.07
C LEU A 190 5.91 -1.84 -6.28
N TYR A 191 6.50 -0.97 -7.12
CA TYR A 191 5.96 -0.68 -8.45
C TYR A 191 6.53 -1.68 -9.47
N PRO A 192 5.69 -2.46 -10.18
CA PRO A 192 6.17 -3.48 -11.11
C PRO A 192 6.69 -2.89 -12.43
N PRO A 193 7.93 -3.22 -12.85
CA PRO A 193 8.47 -2.79 -14.15
C PRO A 193 7.61 -3.22 -15.35
N GLN A 194 6.82 -4.29 -15.23
CA GLN A 194 5.92 -4.80 -16.27
C GLN A 194 4.79 -3.83 -16.64
N LEU A 195 4.39 -2.94 -15.71
CA LEU A 195 3.34 -1.93 -15.93
C LEU A 195 3.87 -0.60 -16.48
N SER A 196 5.19 -0.45 -16.62
CA SER A 196 5.78 0.79 -17.13
C SER A 196 5.39 1.02 -18.59
N SER A 197 5.05 2.26 -18.94
CA SER A 197 4.44 2.53 -20.25
C SER A 197 5.41 2.40 -21.43
N ASN A 198 6.72 2.47 -21.20
CA ASN A 198 7.75 2.28 -22.22
C ASN A 198 9.09 1.86 -21.57
N LEU A 199 10.09 1.52 -22.39
CA LEU A 199 11.41 1.08 -21.93
C LEU A 199 12.11 2.12 -21.05
N ASP A 200 12.07 3.40 -21.42
CA ASP A 200 12.71 4.47 -20.65
C ASP A 200 12.15 4.53 -19.22
N LYS A 201 10.84 4.37 -19.05
CA LYS A 201 10.19 4.36 -17.73
C LYS A 201 10.41 3.06 -16.96
N LYS A 202 10.70 1.93 -17.64
CA LYS A 202 11.11 0.69 -16.96
C LYS A 202 12.40 0.91 -16.16
N TYR A 203 13.28 1.83 -16.58
CA TYR A 203 14.49 2.18 -15.83
C TYR A 203 14.22 2.89 -14.50
N ASP A 204 13.08 3.57 -14.36
CA ASP A 204 12.63 4.17 -13.09
C ASP A 204 12.04 3.11 -12.15
N ALA A 205 11.47 2.05 -12.70
CA ALA A 205 10.89 0.96 -11.92
C ALA A 205 11.95 0.03 -11.31
N VAL A 206 13.16 -0.02 -11.88
CA VAL A 206 14.29 -0.84 -11.39
C VAL A 206 15.25 -0.07 -10.47
N LEU A 207 14.83 1.05 -9.91
CA LEU A 207 15.60 1.77 -8.90
C LEU A 207 15.66 0.99 -7.58
N ILE A 208 16.79 1.04 -6.89
CA ILE A 208 16.99 0.43 -5.58
C ILE A 208 15.99 0.97 -4.54
N THR A 209 15.58 2.23 -4.69
CA THR A 209 14.56 2.87 -3.83
C THR A 209 13.15 2.32 -4.02
N ASN A 210 12.90 1.53 -5.07
CA ASN A 210 11.65 0.79 -5.28
C ASN A 210 11.74 -0.67 -4.81
N THR A 211 12.88 -1.10 -4.27
CA THR A 211 13.10 -2.48 -3.84
C THR A 211 12.74 -2.73 -2.38
N VAL A 212 12.26 -3.93 -2.11
CA VAL A 212 11.94 -4.44 -0.76
C VAL A 212 12.36 -5.91 -0.64
N PRO A 213 12.77 -6.39 0.55
CA PRO A 213 13.24 -7.75 0.72
C PRO A 213 12.07 -8.75 0.72
N MET A 214 12.12 -9.72 -0.20
CA MET A 214 11.09 -10.72 -0.41
C MET A 214 11.65 -12.14 -0.41
N TYR A 215 11.01 -13.05 0.34
CA TYR A 215 11.24 -14.48 0.24
C TYR A 215 10.90 -14.97 -1.18
N PRO A 216 11.68 -15.88 -1.78
CA PRO A 216 11.39 -16.42 -3.10
C PRO A 216 9.99 -17.03 -3.24
N ALA A 217 9.47 -17.68 -2.19
CA ALA A 217 8.12 -18.23 -2.15
C ALA A 217 7.06 -17.12 -2.26
N PHE A 218 7.20 -16.05 -1.47
CA PHE A 218 6.32 -14.89 -1.53
C PHE A 218 6.42 -14.12 -2.84
N ARG A 219 7.62 -14.06 -3.46
CA ARG A 219 7.81 -13.42 -4.77
C ARG A 219 6.94 -14.04 -5.87
N ARG A 220 6.56 -15.33 -5.74
CA ARG A 220 5.59 -15.97 -6.65
C ARG A 220 4.20 -15.35 -6.52
N VAL A 221 3.71 -15.20 -5.28
CA VAL A 221 2.44 -14.52 -4.95
C VAL A 221 2.46 -13.08 -5.47
N TRP A 222 3.49 -12.33 -5.09
CA TRP A 222 3.67 -10.92 -5.46
C TRP A 222 3.74 -10.73 -6.99
N GLY A 223 4.50 -11.58 -7.67
CA GLY A 223 4.65 -11.54 -9.11
C GLY A 223 3.37 -11.87 -9.87
N HIS A 224 2.53 -12.77 -9.36
CA HIS A 224 1.22 -13.06 -9.96
C HIS A 224 0.23 -11.91 -9.71
N LEU A 225 0.19 -11.36 -8.49
CA LEU A 225 -0.60 -10.18 -8.16
C LEU A 225 -0.29 -9.03 -9.14
N GLN A 226 0.98 -8.67 -9.29
CA GLN A 226 1.38 -7.52 -10.09
C GLN A 226 1.15 -7.72 -11.60
N ARG A 227 1.43 -8.92 -12.13
CA ARG A 227 1.34 -9.19 -13.58
C ARG A 227 -0.06 -9.51 -14.06
N THR A 228 -0.86 -10.18 -13.22
CA THR A 228 -2.15 -10.74 -13.61
C THR A 228 -3.30 -10.04 -12.91
N LEU A 229 -3.33 -10.05 -11.58
CA LEU A 229 -4.50 -9.61 -10.82
C LEU A 229 -4.72 -8.09 -10.87
N VAL A 230 -3.66 -7.28 -10.78
CA VAL A 230 -3.77 -5.82 -10.92
C VAL A 230 -4.38 -5.43 -12.27
N LYS A 231 -3.99 -6.10 -13.37
CA LYS A 231 -4.58 -5.88 -14.70
C LYS A 231 -6.06 -6.30 -14.73
N LYS A 232 -6.38 -7.47 -14.16
CA LYS A 232 -7.77 -7.96 -14.04
C LYS A 232 -8.65 -6.93 -13.33
N TYR A 233 -8.24 -6.47 -12.14
CA TYR A 233 -8.98 -5.47 -11.36
C TYR A 233 -9.10 -4.12 -12.08
N ALA A 234 -8.05 -3.66 -12.76
CA ALA A 234 -8.12 -2.44 -13.56
C ALA A 234 -9.14 -2.57 -14.71
N THR A 235 -9.23 -3.73 -15.33
CA THR A 235 -10.16 -4.00 -16.43
C THR A 235 -11.61 -4.01 -15.95
N GLU A 236 -11.86 -4.67 -14.82
CA GLU A 236 -13.20 -4.84 -14.23
C GLU A 236 -13.74 -3.56 -13.59
N ARG A 237 -12.86 -2.73 -13.01
CA ARG A 237 -13.25 -1.55 -12.22
C ARG A 237 -13.04 -0.21 -12.92
N ASN A 238 -12.80 -0.23 -14.23
CA ASN A 238 -12.51 0.94 -15.05
C ASN A 238 -11.30 1.76 -14.53
N GLY A 239 -10.22 1.03 -14.25
CA GLY A 239 -9.01 1.55 -13.64
C GLY A 239 -8.99 1.37 -12.13
N VAL A 240 -7.78 1.29 -11.57
CA VAL A 240 -7.55 1.10 -10.13
C VAL A 240 -6.31 1.86 -9.69
N ASN A 241 -6.42 2.58 -8.59
CA ASN A 241 -5.28 3.08 -7.85
C ASN A 241 -4.80 2.00 -6.88
N VAL A 242 -3.49 1.76 -6.87
CA VAL A 242 -2.85 0.71 -6.08
C VAL A 242 -1.86 1.38 -5.13
N LEU A 243 -2.06 1.17 -3.83
CA LEU A 243 -1.12 1.57 -2.78
C LEU A 243 -0.58 0.32 -2.10
N VAL A 244 0.74 0.17 -2.08
CA VAL A 244 1.43 -1.02 -1.55
C VAL A 244 2.58 -0.64 -0.65
N GLY A 245 2.95 -1.51 0.29
CA GLY A 245 4.11 -1.29 1.14
C GLY A 245 4.34 -2.40 2.17
N PRO A 246 5.44 -2.33 2.92
CA PRO A 246 5.80 -3.30 3.95
C PRO A 246 5.02 -3.07 5.26
N ILE A 247 4.85 -4.15 6.04
CA ILE A 247 4.35 -4.14 7.41
C ILE A 247 5.35 -4.85 8.33
N PHE A 248 5.58 -4.26 9.51
CA PHE A 248 6.39 -4.85 10.58
C PHE A 248 5.50 -5.02 11.82
N ASP A 249 5.17 -6.28 12.14
CA ASP A 249 4.38 -6.70 13.30
C ASP A 249 4.91 -8.06 13.83
N TYR A 250 6.10 -8.02 14.44
CA TYR A 250 6.83 -9.16 14.98
C TYR A 250 6.35 -9.62 16.36
N ASN A 251 5.50 -8.82 17.00
CA ASN A 251 4.86 -9.19 18.26
C ASN A 251 3.36 -9.53 18.10
N TYR A 252 2.84 -9.47 16.87
CA TYR A 252 1.51 -9.91 16.47
C TYR A 252 0.40 -9.18 17.24
N ASP A 253 0.62 -7.90 17.55
CA ASP A 253 -0.34 -7.08 18.30
C ASP A 253 -1.29 -6.30 17.39
N GLY A 254 -1.14 -6.41 16.06
CA GLY A 254 -1.97 -5.73 15.08
C GLY A 254 -1.65 -4.23 14.96
N ALA A 255 -0.50 -3.78 15.45
CA ALA A 255 -0.04 -2.41 15.37
C ALA A 255 1.39 -2.31 14.83
N ARG A 256 1.73 -1.12 14.32
CA ARG A 256 3.07 -0.85 13.80
C ARG A 256 4.16 -1.06 14.87
N ASP A 257 5.17 -1.86 14.53
CA ASP A 257 6.35 -2.04 15.37
C ASP A 257 7.25 -0.80 15.47
N SER A 258 7.85 -0.60 16.65
CA SER A 258 9.02 0.26 16.80
C SER A 258 10.28 -0.45 16.29
N ALA A 259 11.37 0.28 16.07
CA ALA A 259 12.60 -0.29 15.53
C ALA A 259 13.16 -1.44 16.41
N GLU A 260 12.94 -1.37 17.72
CA GLU A 260 13.41 -2.34 18.70
C GLU A 260 12.63 -3.67 18.66
N LYS A 261 11.40 -3.65 18.13
CA LYS A 261 10.56 -4.85 18.03
C LYS A 261 10.87 -5.68 16.77
N ILE A 262 11.52 -5.09 15.77
CA ILE A 262 11.90 -5.76 14.51
C ILE A 262 12.99 -6.79 14.79
N LYS A 263 12.78 -8.04 14.34
CA LYS A 263 13.66 -9.17 14.73
C LYS A 263 14.53 -9.72 13.60
N GLU A 264 14.09 -9.66 12.34
CA GLU A 264 14.83 -10.26 11.23
C GLU A 264 15.34 -9.19 10.27
N PHE A 265 16.57 -9.39 9.79
CA PHE A 265 17.28 -8.44 8.95
C PHE A 265 18.14 -9.17 7.91
N VAL A 266 18.14 -8.69 6.67
CA VAL A 266 19.10 -9.10 5.64
C VAL A 266 20.46 -8.49 5.96
N SER A 267 21.48 -9.33 6.03
CA SER A 267 22.86 -9.02 6.40
C SER A 267 22.98 -8.24 7.72
N GLY A 268 22.01 -8.43 8.63
CA GLY A 268 21.96 -7.75 9.94
C GLY A 268 21.61 -6.25 9.90
N ALA A 269 21.24 -5.69 8.74
CA ALA A 269 20.99 -4.24 8.60
C ALA A 269 19.64 -3.89 7.96
N LEU A 270 19.17 -4.65 6.97
CA LEU A 270 17.95 -4.33 6.23
C LEU A 270 16.75 -5.11 6.82
N PRO A 271 15.77 -4.45 7.45
CA PRO A 271 14.69 -5.14 8.14
C PRO A 271 13.79 -5.91 7.17
N ILE A 272 13.37 -7.12 7.55
CA ILE A 272 12.49 -7.97 6.75
C ILE A 272 11.03 -7.70 7.15
N PRO A 273 10.12 -7.33 6.23
CA PRO A 273 8.70 -7.15 6.57
C PRO A 273 8.06 -8.48 7.00
N THR A 274 7.14 -8.42 7.96
CA THR A 274 6.31 -9.58 8.33
C THR A 274 5.18 -9.82 7.34
N HIS A 275 4.67 -8.74 6.73
CA HIS A 275 3.60 -8.77 5.74
C HIS A 275 3.84 -7.67 4.69
N TYR A 276 3.11 -7.75 3.58
CA TYR A 276 2.97 -6.67 2.61
C TYR A 276 1.50 -6.30 2.47
N PHE A 277 1.19 -5.01 2.53
CA PHE A 277 -0.16 -4.55 2.29
C PHE A 277 -0.39 -4.18 0.82
N VAL A 278 -1.64 -4.32 0.40
CA VAL A 278 -2.14 -3.86 -0.90
C VAL A 278 -3.49 -3.20 -0.66
N VAL A 279 -3.65 -1.94 -1.05
CA VAL A 279 -4.93 -1.23 -1.04
C VAL A 279 -5.29 -0.87 -2.48
N LEU A 280 -6.36 -1.47 -2.98
CA LEU A 280 -6.94 -1.22 -4.29
C LEU A 280 -8.11 -0.26 -4.14
N THR A 281 -8.08 0.87 -4.84
CA THR A 281 -9.15 1.85 -4.82
C THR A 281 -9.62 2.18 -6.23
N SER A 282 -10.94 2.14 -6.44
CA SER A 282 -11.60 2.55 -7.68
C SER A 282 -12.81 3.44 -7.37
N CYS A 283 -13.48 3.93 -8.40
CA CYS A 283 -14.78 4.57 -8.20
C CYS A 283 -15.84 3.50 -7.91
N LEU A 284 -16.82 3.81 -7.06
CA LEU A 284 -17.98 2.93 -6.84
C LEU A 284 -18.86 2.88 -8.10
N ASP A 285 -18.94 4.00 -8.81
CA ASP A 285 -19.53 4.08 -10.14
C ASP A 285 -18.49 3.66 -11.19
N PHE A 286 -18.61 2.44 -11.70
CA PHE A 286 -17.69 1.85 -12.67
C PHE A 286 -17.68 2.56 -14.04
N THR A 287 -18.57 3.54 -14.28
CA THR A 287 -18.51 4.37 -15.49
C THR A 287 -17.43 5.46 -15.41
N GLN A 288 -17.02 5.83 -14.19
CA GLN A 288 -15.96 6.81 -13.94
C GLN A 288 -14.62 6.10 -13.72
N ALA A 289 -13.54 6.71 -14.21
CA ALA A 289 -12.20 6.17 -14.00
C ALA A 289 -11.69 6.49 -12.59
N ALA A 290 -10.80 5.64 -12.07
CA ALA A 290 -10.29 5.76 -10.70
C ALA A 290 -9.54 7.08 -10.42
N ASP A 291 -8.87 7.65 -11.42
CA ASP A 291 -8.11 8.91 -11.34
C ASP A 291 -8.99 10.17 -11.43
N SER A 292 -10.26 10.04 -11.80
CA SER A 292 -11.20 11.14 -12.03
C SER A 292 -12.53 10.93 -11.29
N CYS A 293 -12.55 10.03 -10.30
CA CYS A 293 -13.74 9.71 -9.54
C CYS A 293 -14.23 10.90 -8.70
N SER A 294 -15.46 11.35 -8.97
CA SER A 294 -16.12 12.43 -8.23
C SER A 294 -17.04 11.92 -7.11
N GLY A 295 -17.46 10.65 -7.20
CA GLY A 295 -18.44 10.00 -6.33
C GLY A 295 -17.84 9.23 -5.14
N PRO A 296 -18.63 8.35 -4.51
CA PRO A 296 -18.12 7.40 -3.51
C PRO A 296 -17.04 6.49 -4.09
N LEU A 297 -16.10 6.10 -3.23
CA LEU A 297 -15.01 5.19 -3.58
C LEU A 297 -15.41 3.74 -3.28
N SER A 298 -14.77 2.81 -3.97
CA SER A 298 -14.76 1.39 -3.66
C SER A 298 -13.33 0.97 -3.32
N SER A 299 -13.13 0.33 -2.17
CA SER A 299 -11.82 -0.13 -1.73
C SER A 299 -11.82 -1.62 -1.41
N ALA A 300 -10.71 -2.29 -1.73
CA ALA A 300 -10.37 -3.62 -1.24
C ALA A 300 -8.94 -3.56 -0.73
N ALA A 301 -8.68 -4.16 0.44
CA ALA A 301 -7.34 -4.21 1.00
C ALA A 301 -6.95 -5.65 1.35
N PHE A 302 -5.64 -5.91 1.32
CA PHE A 302 -5.06 -7.21 1.63
C PHE A 302 -3.82 -7.01 2.50
N ILE A 303 -3.60 -7.91 3.45
CA ILE A 303 -2.39 -7.97 4.27
C ILE A 303 -1.78 -9.35 4.06
N LEU A 304 -0.82 -9.44 3.13
CA LEU A 304 -0.31 -10.72 2.67
C LEU A 304 0.87 -11.17 3.55
N PRO A 305 0.84 -12.37 4.14
CA PRO A 305 1.90 -12.85 5.02
C PRO A 305 3.19 -13.12 4.25
N HIS A 306 4.27 -12.50 4.70
CA HIS A 306 5.58 -12.60 4.06
C HIS A 306 6.34 -13.82 4.59
N ARG A 307 6.08 -14.99 3.97
CA ARG A 307 6.59 -16.28 4.46
C ARG A 307 7.67 -16.90 3.55
N PRO A 308 8.59 -17.70 4.11
CA PRO A 308 9.63 -18.39 3.34
C PRO A 308 9.10 -19.55 2.50
N ASN A 309 7.87 -20.01 2.75
CA ASN A 309 7.19 -21.08 2.02
C ASN A 309 5.70 -20.75 1.81
N ASN A 310 5.04 -21.53 0.94
CA ASN A 310 3.61 -21.38 0.61
C ASN A 310 2.77 -22.55 1.16
N ASP A 311 3.17 -23.11 2.31
CA ASP A 311 2.53 -24.32 2.91
C ASP A 311 1.08 -24.07 3.35
N GLU A 312 0.69 -22.81 3.53
CA GLU A 312 -0.71 -22.41 3.76
C GLU A 312 -1.62 -22.81 2.61
N THR A 313 -1.08 -22.86 1.40
CA THR A 313 -1.82 -23.16 0.18
C THR A 313 -1.42 -24.56 -0.32
N CYS A 314 -2.31 -25.52 -0.11
CA CYS A 314 -2.04 -26.94 -0.38
C CYS A 314 -1.73 -27.26 -1.85
N ASN A 315 -2.24 -26.46 -2.79
CA ASN A 315 -1.97 -26.58 -4.22
C ASN A 315 -0.88 -25.61 -4.72
N SER A 316 -0.01 -25.09 -3.84
CA SER A 316 1.06 -24.16 -4.22
C SER A 316 2.13 -24.73 -5.16
N SER A 317 2.12 -26.05 -5.40
CA SER A 317 2.91 -26.71 -6.45
C SER A 317 2.35 -26.47 -7.86
N GLU A 318 1.10 -26.07 -7.99
CA GLU A 318 0.45 -25.74 -9.25
C GLU A 318 0.81 -24.31 -9.72
N ASP A 319 0.32 -23.94 -10.91
CA ASP A 319 0.44 -22.60 -11.45
C ASP A 319 -0.23 -21.57 -10.53
N GLU A 320 0.36 -20.38 -10.40
CA GLU A 320 -0.12 -19.33 -9.49
C GLU A 320 -1.58 -18.92 -9.74
N SER A 321 -2.10 -19.09 -10.95
CA SER A 321 -3.50 -18.79 -11.29
C SER A 321 -4.53 -19.65 -10.55
N HIS A 322 -4.14 -20.80 -10.02
CA HIS A 322 -5.05 -21.72 -9.31
C HIS A 322 -5.18 -21.44 -7.83
N TRP A 323 -4.37 -20.56 -7.25
CA TRP A 323 -4.26 -20.50 -5.79
C TRP A 323 -3.92 -19.12 -5.20
N VAL A 324 -3.28 -18.23 -5.97
CA VAL A 324 -2.88 -16.91 -5.44
C VAL A 324 -4.09 -16.03 -5.14
N GLU A 325 -5.12 -16.04 -6.00
CA GLU A 325 -6.33 -15.24 -5.76
C GLU A 325 -7.08 -15.70 -4.51
N ASP A 326 -7.16 -17.02 -4.26
CA ASP A 326 -7.79 -17.57 -3.06
C ASP A 326 -7.01 -17.24 -1.79
N LEU A 327 -5.67 -17.33 -1.84
CA LEU A 327 -4.81 -16.87 -0.75
C LEU A 327 -5.06 -15.39 -0.45
N MET A 328 -5.13 -14.54 -1.48
CA MET A 328 -5.41 -13.12 -1.28
C MET A 328 -6.79 -12.88 -0.67
N LYS A 329 -7.82 -13.59 -1.15
CA LYS A 329 -9.19 -13.49 -0.60
C LYS A 329 -9.24 -13.87 0.89
N MET A 330 -8.48 -14.90 1.29
CA MET A 330 -8.34 -15.30 2.70
C MET A 330 -7.70 -14.21 3.57
N HIS A 331 -6.76 -13.46 2.99
CA HIS A 331 -6.03 -12.35 3.65
C HIS A 331 -6.60 -10.97 3.31
N THR A 332 -7.90 -10.90 3.00
CA THR A 332 -8.62 -9.63 2.87
C THR A 332 -8.61 -8.89 4.20
N ALA A 333 -8.54 -7.57 4.15
CA ALA A 333 -8.44 -6.71 5.31
C ALA A 333 -9.24 -5.43 5.11
N ARG A 334 -9.49 -4.70 6.21
CA ARG A 334 -9.99 -3.33 6.13
C ARG A 334 -8.82 -2.40 5.85
N VAL A 335 -9.08 -1.26 5.21
CA VAL A 335 -8.05 -0.22 5.12
C VAL A 335 -7.61 0.23 6.53
N ARG A 336 -8.53 0.19 7.50
CA ARG A 336 -8.23 0.49 8.90
C ARG A 336 -7.18 -0.44 9.49
N ASP A 337 -7.16 -1.72 9.13
CA ASP A 337 -6.15 -2.67 9.61
C ASP A 337 -4.76 -2.30 9.05
N VAL A 338 -4.70 -1.91 7.78
CA VAL A 338 -3.48 -1.38 7.15
C VAL A 338 -2.99 -0.13 7.88
N GLU A 339 -3.87 0.80 8.24
CA GLU A 339 -3.50 2.02 8.99
C GLU A 339 -2.90 1.70 10.37
N LEU A 340 -3.48 0.74 11.09
CA LEU A 340 -2.99 0.32 12.41
C LEU A 340 -1.59 -0.31 12.32
N LEU A 341 -1.39 -1.22 11.35
CA LEU A 341 -0.14 -1.96 11.14
C LEU A 341 0.99 -1.12 10.54
N THR A 342 0.66 -0.04 9.83
CA THR A 342 1.66 0.81 9.16
C THR A 342 1.88 2.15 9.86
N GLY A 343 0.94 2.61 10.68
CA GLY A 343 0.94 3.96 11.23
C GLY A 343 0.74 5.05 10.16
N LEU A 344 0.13 4.68 9.03
CA LEU A 344 -0.25 5.61 7.97
C LEU A 344 -1.73 6.02 8.12
N ASP A 345 -2.08 7.21 7.65
CA ASP A 345 -3.48 7.65 7.51
C ASP A 345 -3.80 7.97 6.04
N LEU A 346 -4.75 7.23 5.48
CA LEU A 346 -5.08 7.24 4.05
C LEU A 346 -6.29 8.14 3.75
N TYR A 347 -6.51 8.43 2.47
CA TYR A 347 -7.69 9.16 1.94
C TYR A 347 -7.90 10.55 2.55
N ARG A 348 -6.81 11.30 2.78
CA ARG A 348 -6.86 12.62 3.40
C ARG A 348 -7.34 13.73 2.47
N ARG A 349 -7.28 13.50 1.16
CA ARG A 349 -7.74 14.46 0.14
C ARG A 349 -8.77 13.79 -0.75
N THR A 350 -10.05 13.91 -0.38
CA THR A 350 -11.18 13.41 -1.16
C THR A 350 -12.32 14.42 -1.17
N SER A 351 -13.28 14.27 -2.09
CA SER A 351 -14.52 15.06 -2.10
C SER A 351 -15.56 14.59 -1.07
N ARG A 352 -15.29 13.51 -0.33
CA ARG A 352 -16.22 12.89 0.62
C ARG A 352 -16.06 13.48 2.01
N SER A 353 -17.12 13.38 2.81
CA SER A 353 -17.04 13.76 4.22
C SER A 353 -16.10 12.80 4.98
N HIS A 354 -15.48 13.30 6.05
CA HIS A 354 -14.57 12.46 6.84
C HIS A 354 -15.26 11.22 7.42
N THR A 355 -16.53 11.32 7.84
CA THR A 355 -17.32 10.18 8.31
C THR A 355 -17.53 9.11 7.24
N GLU A 356 -17.74 9.50 5.98
CA GLU A 356 -17.85 8.54 4.87
C GLU A 356 -16.51 7.85 4.59
N ILE A 357 -15.40 8.57 4.75
CA ILE A 357 -14.06 7.99 4.66
C ILE A 357 -13.82 7.01 5.82
N LEU A 358 -14.30 7.27 7.04
CA LEU A 358 -14.23 6.29 8.13
C LEU A 358 -15.08 5.04 7.84
N SER A 359 -16.28 5.20 7.26
CA SER A 359 -17.07 4.05 6.78
C SER A 359 -16.33 3.26 5.71
N LEU A 360 -15.70 3.94 4.73
CA LEU A 360 -14.89 3.29 3.70
C LEU A 360 -13.71 2.52 4.32
N LYS A 361 -13.01 3.13 5.28
CA LYS A 361 -11.84 2.52 5.92
C LYS A 361 -12.17 1.26 6.73
N THR A 362 -13.38 1.18 7.28
CA THR A 362 -13.88 0.05 8.08
C THR A 362 -14.62 -1.00 7.24
N PHE A 363 -14.89 -0.71 5.97
CA PHE A 363 -15.50 -1.68 5.06
C PHE A 363 -14.54 -2.85 4.79
N MET A 364 -15.05 -4.06 4.92
CA MET A 364 -14.34 -5.29 4.58
C MET A 364 -15.03 -5.95 3.39
N HIS A 365 -14.26 -6.22 2.33
CA HIS A 365 -14.76 -6.96 1.18
C HIS A 365 -14.57 -8.46 1.42
N THR A 366 -15.67 -9.18 1.66
CA THR A 366 -15.61 -10.55 2.22
C THR A 366 -15.56 -11.67 1.17
N TYR A 367 -15.72 -11.39 -0.13
CA TYR A 367 -15.69 -12.37 -1.24
C TYR A 367 -16.58 -13.62 -1.07
N GLU A 368 -17.38 -13.74 0.00
CA GLU A 368 -18.22 -14.90 0.32
C GLU A 368 -19.29 -15.20 -0.73
N SER A 369 -19.66 -14.22 -1.56
CA SER A 369 -20.61 -14.41 -2.66
C SER A 369 -19.97 -14.98 -3.93
N GLU A 370 -18.64 -15.09 -3.97
CA GLU A 370 -17.86 -15.58 -5.12
C GLU A 370 -17.23 -16.96 -4.88
N ILE A 371 -17.40 -17.51 -3.67
CA ILE A 371 -16.99 -18.85 -3.24
C ILE A 371 -18.26 -19.71 -3.22
#